data_AF-A0A4S4C227-F1
#
_entry.id   AF-A0A4S4C227-F1
#
_cell.length_a   1.000
_cell.length_b   1.000
_cell.length_c   1.000
_cell.angle_alpha   90.00
_cell.angle_beta   90.00
_cell.angle_gamma   90.00
#
_symmetry.space_group_name_H-M   'P 1'
#
loop_
_entity.id
_entity.type
_entity.pdbx_description
1 polymer ?
#
loop_
_entity_poly.entity_id
_entity_poly.type
_entity_poly.pdbx_seq_one_letter_code
_entity_poly.pdbx_strand_id
1 'polypeptide(L)' 'MELLDMAVLAGAVLILLGQSTWLYTDARGRSRYPWFWAIWGLIQCPMPLIFYWLIVRRRKR' A
#
# COMPACT_ATOMS: atom_id res chain seq x y z
N MET A 1 15.51 23.50 2.75
CA MET A 1 14.45 22.51 2.96
C MET A 1 13.70 22.98 4.18
N GLU A 2 12.52 23.55 3.96
CA GLU A 2 11.69 24.13 5.01
C GLU A 2 11.24 23.03 5.99
N LEU A 3 10.92 23.38 7.24
CA LEU A 3 10.38 22.43 8.23
C LEU A 3 9.15 21.67 7.72
N LEU A 4 8.34 22.35 6.89
CA LEU A 4 7.18 21.78 6.22
C LEU A 4 7.57 20.63 5.27
N ASP A 5 8.65 20.77 4.51
CA ASP A 5 9.09 19.75 3.56
C ASP A 5 9.48 18.45 4.29
N MET A 6 10.18 18.58 5.42
CA MET A 6 10.57 17.43 6.24
C MET A 6 9.37 16.73 6.85
N ALA A 7 8.38 17.49 7.34
CA ALA A 7 7.14 16.95 7.88
C ALA A 7 6.33 16.21 6.79
N VAL A 8 6.26 16.77 5.58
CA VAL A 8 5.59 16.13 4.43
C VAL A 8 6.27 14.82 4.05
N LEU A 9 7.61 14.79 3.98
CA LEU A 9 8.36 13.57 3.69
C LEU A 9 8.18 12.50 4.77
N ALA A 10 8.27 12.88 6.05
CA ALA A 10 8.05 11.96 7.16
C ALA A 10 6.61 11.39 7.15
N GLY A 11 5.61 12.24 6.91
CA GLY A 11 4.22 11.82 6.78
C GLY A 11 4.01 10.87 5.60
N ALA A 12 4.59 11.17 4.44
CA ALA A 12 4.51 10.31 3.25
C ALA A 12 5.11 8.92 3.51
N VAL A 13 6.26 8.84 4.19
CA VAL A 13 6.89 7.57 4.56
C VAL A 13 6.00 6.77 5.50
N LEU A 14 5.44 7.40 6.54
CA LEU A 14 4.51 6.72 7.46
C LEU A 14 3.27 6.19 6.76
N ILE A 15 2.71 6.94 5.80
CA ILE A 15 1.57 6.52 4.99
C ILE A 15 1.94 5.35 4.07
N LEU A 16 3.13 5.38 3.44
CA LEU A 16 3.64 4.29 2.59
C LEU A 16 3.92 3.00 3.39
N LEU A 17 4.45 3.11 4.59
CA LEU A 17 4.65 1.97 5.48
C LEU A 17 3.32 1.42 6.00
N GLY A 18 2.39 2.30 6.39
CA GLY A 18 1.06 1.92 6.85
C GLY A 18 0.27 1.20 5.75
N GLN A 19 0.23 1.76 4.55
CA GLN A 19 -0.51 1.16 3.43
C GLN A 19 0.09 -0.19 2.99
N SER A 20 1.41 -0.30 2.88
CA SER A 20 2.07 -1.55 2.46
C SER A 20 1.87 -2.66 3.49
N THR A 21 1.94 -2.34 4.78
CA THR A 21 1.66 -3.29 5.87
C THR A 21 0.21 -3.75 5.85
N TRP A 22 -0.73 -2.84 5.58
CA TRP A 22 -2.14 -3.16 5.45
C TRP A 22 -2.40 -4.06 4.22
N LEU A 23 -1.85 -3.72 3.05
CA LEU A 23 -1.94 -4.56 1.84
C LEU A 23 -1.37 -5.95 2.08
N TYR A 24 -0.22 -6.07 2.75
CA TYR A 24 0.37 -7.37 3.07
C TYR A 24 -0.59 -8.23 3.91
N THR A 25 -1.11 -7.66 4.99
CA THR A 25 -2.01 -8.34 5.93
C THR A 25 -3.31 -8.76 5.25
N ASP A 26 -3.92 -7.85 4.49
CA ASP A 26 -5.18 -8.09 3.79
C ASP A 26 -5.01 -9.10 2.64
N ALA A 27 -3.86 -9.09 1.97
CA ALA A 27 -3.55 -9.99 0.86
C ALA A 27 -3.25 -11.43 1.31
N ARG A 28 -2.78 -11.66 2.55
CA ARG A 28 -2.47 -13.02 3.04
C ARG A 28 -3.64 -14.00 2.92
N GLY A 29 -4.88 -13.51 3.03
CA GLY A 29 -6.09 -14.34 2.92
C GLY A 29 -6.77 -14.33 1.54
N ARG A 30 -6.32 -13.50 0.59
CA ARG A 30 -7.03 -13.26 -0.68
C ARG A 30 -6.17 -13.38 -1.93
N SER A 31 -4.85 -13.26 -1.81
CA SER A 31 -3.92 -13.30 -2.92
C SER A 31 -2.88 -14.39 -2.71
N ARG A 32 -2.50 -15.06 -3.81
CA ARG A 32 -1.43 -16.06 -3.81
C ARG A 32 -0.04 -15.45 -3.50
N TYR A 33 0.13 -14.15 -3.75
CA TYR A 33 1.41 -13.45 -3.58
C TYR A 33 1.22 -12.16 -2.75
N PRO A 34 1.06 -12.27 -1.42
CA PRO A 34 0.87 -11.11 -0.55
C PRO A 34 2.08 -10.17 -0.51
N TRP A 35 3.29 -10.71 -0.70
CA TRP A 35 4.53 -9.92 -0.76
C TRP A 35 4.56 -8.96 -1.96
N PHE A 36 3.96 -9.33 -3.10
CA PHE A 36 3.88 -8.48 -4.29
C PHE A 36 3.10 -7.20 -3.96
N TRP A 37 1.98 -7.34 -3.27
CA TRP A 37 1.14 -6.21 -2.85
C TRP A 37 1.80 -5.32 -1.81
N ALA A 38 2.62 -5.88 -0.93
CA ALA A 38 3.40 -5.11 0.04
C ALA A 38 4.46 -4.23 -0.64
N ILE A 39 5.28 -4.80 -1.54
CA ILE A 39 6.31 -4.06 -2.28
C ILE A 39 5.66 -3.01 -3.17
N TRP A 40 4.58 -3.39 -3.86
CA TRP A 40 3.93 -2.47 -4.79
C TRP A 40 3.29 -1.27 -4.07
N GLY A 41 2.68 -1.50 -2.90
CA GLY A 41 2.16 -0.43 -2.02
C GLY A 41 3.22 0.50 -1.42
N LEU A 42 4.51 0.11 -1.45
CA LEU A 42 5.62 0.95 -0.98
C LEU A 42 6.17 1.86 -2.09
N ILE A 43 5.95 1.51 -3.37
CA ILE A 43 6.47 2.28 -4.51
C ILE A 43 5.63 3.53 -4.76
N GLN A 44 4.30 3.40 -4.70
CA GLN A 44 3.42 4.49 -5.07
C GLN A 44 2.12 4.46 -4.25
N CYS A 45 1.62 5.64 -3.91
CA CYS A 45 0.27 5.83 -3.38
C CYS A 45 -0.48 6.76 -4.36
N PRO A 46 -1.77 6.55 -4.68
CA PRO A 46 -2.71 5.52 -4.22
C PRO A 46 -2.94 4.37 -5.24
N MET A 47 -2.20 4.35 -6.35
CA MET A 47 -2.43 3.42 -7.47
C MET A 47 -2.50 1.93 -7.05
N PRO A 48 -1.53 1.39 -6.28
CA PRO A 48 -1.53 -0.02 -5.85
C PRO A 48 -2.75 -0.38 -5.01
N LEU A 49 -3.27 0.58 -4.24
CA LEU A 49 -4.47 0.44 -3.41
C LEU A 49 -5.72 0.27 -4.28
N ILE A 50 -5.84 1.04 -5.36
CA ILE A 50 -6.94 0.95 -6.32
C ILE A 50 -6.90 -0.41 -7.05
N PHE A 51 -5.73 -0.80 -7.56
CA PHE A 51 -5.56 -2.09 -8.23
C PHE A 51 -5.82 -3.27 -7.30
N TYR A 52 -5.35 -3.20 -6.05
CA TYR A 52 -5.62 -4.21 -5.04
C TYR A 52 -7.12 -4.40 -4.80
N TRP A 53 -7.85 -3.28 -4.67
CA TRP A 53 -9.28 -3.31 -4.43
C TRP A 53 -10.06 -3.94 -5.60
N LEU A 54 -9.69 -3.59 -6.84
CA LEU A 54 -10.31 -4.11 -8.06
C LEU A 54 -9.97 -5.57 -8.37
N ILE A 55 -8.72 -5.99 -8.15
CA ILE A 55 -8.23 -7.32 -8.56
C ILE A 55 -8.40 -8.34 -7.44
N VAL A 56 -8.04 -7.99 -6.20
CA VAL A 56 -7.99 -8.93 -5.07
C VAL A 56 -9.28 -8.88 -4.27
N ARG A 57 -9.77 -7.69 -3.94
CA ARG A 57 -10.92 -7.55 -3.03
C ARG A 57 -12.27 -7.79 -3.71
N ARG A 58 -12.43 -7.40 -4.99
CA ARG A 58 -13.66 -7.71 -5.76
C ARG A 58 -13.78 -9.16 -6.22
N ARG A 59 -12.72 -9.97 -6.16
CA ARG A 59 -12.75 -11.37 -6.63
C ARG A 59 -13.36 -12.29 -5.57
N LYS A 60 -14.61 -12.02 -5.17
CA LYS A 60 -15.52 -13.01 -4.56
C LYS A 60 -16.42 -13.54 -5.68
N ARG A 61 -15.99 -14.63 -6.31
CA ARG A 61 -16.87 -15.63 -6.91
C ARG A 61 -16.53 -16.96 -6.26
#